data_AF-A0A171D3H9-F1
#
_entry.id   AF-A0A171D3H9-F1
#
_cell.length_a   1.000
_cell.length_b   1.000
_cell.length_c   1.000
_cell.angle_alpha   90.00
_cell.angle_beta   90.00
_cell.angle_gamma   90.00
#
_symmetry.space_group_name_H-M   'P 1'
#
loop_
_entity.id
_entity.type
_entity.pdbx_description
1 polymer ?
#
loop_
_entity_poly.entity_id
_entity_poly.type
_entity_poly.pdbx_seq_one_letter_code
_entity_poly.pdbx_strand_id
1 'polypeptide(L)'
;MSDYTKVNFVQMEQAQLGLLKVVSNMDKATDELIRKLQEVLGDNWAGDAANFFEEHRKIWDAAEQEMGRQLNEAAVALGTANENYKAAEARNRAIWSS
;
A
#
# COMPACT_ATOMS: atom_id res chain seq x y z
N MET A 1 3.67 13.45 26.46
CA MET A 1 3.49 12.09 25.90
C MET A 1 2.50 12.07 24.73
N SER A 2 1.39 12.83 24.77
CA SER A 2 0.42 12.98 23.67
C SER A 2 1.02 13.39 22.31
N ASP A 3 1.91 14.39 22.31
CA ASP A 3 2.52 14.86 21.06
C ASP A 3 3.38 13.80 20.36
N TYR A 4 4.10 12.97 21.12
CA TYR A 4 4.92 11.89 20.56
C TYR A 4 4.05 10.85 19.84
N THR A 5 2.96 10.42 20.47
CA THR A 5 2.00 9.49 19.89
C THR A 5 1.35 10.06 18.63
N LYS A 6 0.92 11.34 18.68
CA LYS A 6 0.33 12.02 17.52
C LYS A 6 1.30 12.14 16.34
N VAL A 7 2.57 12.47 16.60
CA VAL A 7 3.62 12.54 15.56
C VAL A 7 3.85 11.18 14.92
N ASN A 8 3.92 10.11 15.71
CA ASN A 8 4.09 8.76 15.18
C ASN A 8 2.92 8.33 14.27
N PHE A 9 1.69 8.67 14.63
CA PHE A 9 0.52 8.39 13.79
C PHE A 9 0.62 9.08 12.43
N VAL A 10 0.99 10.37 12.41
CA VAL A 10 1.18 11.12 11.15
C VAL A 10 2.27 10.46 10.30
N GLN A 11 3.38 10.05 10.90
CA GLN A 11 4.46 9.37 10.18
C GLN A 11 4.02 8.03 9.57
N MET A 12 3.20 7.26 10.30
CA MET A 12 2.66 5.98 9.81
C MET A 12 1.70 6.18 8.65
N GLU A 13 0.83 7.20 8.70
CA GLU A 13 -0.07 7.56 7.58
C GLU A 13 0.74 7.95 6.33
N GLN A 14 1.80 8.75 6.50
CA GLN A 14 2.69 9.11 5.39
C GLN A 14 3.43 7.89 4.83
N ALA A 15 3.88 6.97 5.67
CA ALA A 15 4.51 5.73 5.24
C ALA A 15 3.53 4.87 4.41
N GLN A 16 2.28 4.76 4.84
CA GLN A 16 1.23 4.05 4.09
C GLN A 16 1.01 4.67 2.70
N LEU A 17 0.87 5.99 2.61
CA LEU A 17 0.72 6.68 1.32
C LEU A 17 1.95 6.47 0.42
N GLY A 18 3.14 6.49 1.00
CA GLY A 18 4.39 6.19 0.30
C GLY A 18 4.40 4.77 -0.26
N LEU A 19 3.99 3.79 0.53
CA LEU A 19 3.91 2.39 0.10
C LEU A 19 2.86 2.18 -1.00
N LEU A 20 1.66 2.78 -0.87
CA LEU A 20 0.64 2.74 -1.93
C LEU A 20 1.16 3.33 -3.25
N LYS A 21 1.95 4.41 -3.18
CA LYS A 21 2.59 4.99 -4.36
C LYS A 21 3.62 4.03 -4.97
N VAL A 22 4.40 3.32 -4.15
CA VAL A 22 5.36 2.32 -4.65
C VAL A 22 4.64 1.18 -5.35
N VAL A 23 3.56 0.64 -4.74
CA VAL A 23 2.73 -0.42 -5.36
C VAL A 23 2.17 0.05 -6.70
N SER A 24 1.57 1.24 -6.76
CA SER A 24 1.04 1.78 -8.02
C SER A 24 2.12 2.06 -9.07
N ASN A 25 3.34 2.38 -8.66
CA ASN A 25 4.45 2.54 -9.60
C ASN A 25 4.94 1.19 -10.14
N MET A 26 4.86 0.12 -9.35
CA MET A 26 5.21 -1.24 -9.80
C MET A 26 4.25 -1.70 -10.90
N ASP A 27 2.93 -1.55 -10.66
CA ASP A 27 1.85 -1.85 -11.60
C ASP A 27 2.05 -1.16 -12.95
N LYS A 28 2.34 0.15 -12.92
CA LYS A 28 2.61 0.92 -14.13
C LYS A 28 3.87 0.45 -14.86
N ALA A 29 4.92 0.09 -14.13
CA ALA A 29 6.18 -0.32 -14.72
C ALA A 29 6.07 -1.69 -15.39
N THR A 30 5.34 -2.62 -14.79
CA THR A 30 5.09 -3.95 -15.35
C THR A 30 4.19 -3.85 -16.59
N ASP A 31 3.12 -3.05 -16.53
CA ASP A 31 2.27 -2.77 -17.69
C ASP A 31 3.02 -2.12 -18.85
N GLU A 32 3.85 -1.11 -18.55
CA GLU A 32 4.66 -0.44 -19.56
C GLU A 32 5.68 -1.38 -20.20
N LEU A 33 6.29 -2.29 -19.42
CA LEU A 33 7.19 -3.31 -19.95
C LEU A 33 6.49 -4.21 -20.96
N ILE A 34 5.32 -4.75 -20.62
CA ILE A 34 4.55 -5.63 -21.52
C ILE A 34 4.15 -4.88 -22.79
N ARG A 35 3.61 -3.66 -22.65
CA ARG A 35 3.22 -2.85 -23.80
C ARG A 35 4.40 -2.58 -24.72
N LYS A 36 5.57 -2.20 -24.17
CA LYS A 36 6.78 -1.97 -24.98
C LYS A 36 7.26 -3.23 -25.68
N LEU A 37 7.18 -4.39 -25.03
CA LEU A 37 7.54 -5.66 -25.67
C LEU A 37 6.62 -5.96 -26.85
N GLN A 38 5.31 -5.77 -26.69
CA GLN A 38 4.32 -5.92 -27.77
C GLN A 38 4.58 -4.94 -28.93
N GLU A 39 4.87 -3.67 -28.62
CA GLU A 39 5.19 -2.65 -29.63
C GLU A 39 6.48 -2.96 -30.40
N VAL A 40 7.55 -3.38 -29.72
CA VAL A 40 8.86 -3.64 -30.32
C VAL A 40 8.87 -4.93 -31.12
N LEU A 41 8.20 -5.97 -30.64
CA LEU A 41 8.24 -7.30 -31.24
C LEU A 41 7.14 -7.50 -32.28
N GLY A 42 6.01 -6.78 -32.17
CA GLY A 42 4.90 -6.89 -33.12
C GLY A 42 4.43 -8.34 -33.26
N ASP A 43 4.41 -8.84 -34.50
CA ASP A 43 4.03 -10.23 -34.82
C ASP A 43 4.97 -11.28 -34.22
N ASN A 44 6.19 -10.90 -33.82
CA ASN A 44 7.13 -11.78 -33.13
C ASN A 44 6.84 -11.91 -31.63
N TRP A 45 5.89 -11.13 -31.08
CA TRP A 45 5.37 -11.32 -29.72
C TRP A 45 4.43 -12.53 -29.68
N ALA A 46 5.01 -13.73 -29.67
CA ALA A 46 4.26 -14.97 -29.68
C ALA A 46 5.01 -16.09 -28.93
N GLY A 47 4.28 -17.17 -28.66
CA GLY A 47 4.84 -18.38 -28.07
C GLY A 47 5.34 -18.19 -26.65
N ASP A 48 6.41 -18.91 -26.31
CA ASP A 48 6.88 -19.08 -24.92
C ASP A 48 7.27 -17.75 -24.25
N ALA A 49 7.82 -16.80 -25.01
CA ALA A 49 8.20 -15.49 -24.46
C ALA A 49 6.96 -14.70 -24.02
N ALA A 50 5.94 -14.62 -24.88
CA ALA A 50 4.68 -13.94 -24.55
C ALA A 50 4.00 -14.61 -23.34
N ASN A 51 3.93 -15.95 -23.34
CA ASN A 51 3.36 -16.71 -22.22
C ASN A 51 4.11 -16.48 -20.91
N PHE A 52 5.44 -16.49 -20.94
CA PHE A 52 6.29 -16.26 -19.77
C PHE A 52 5.98 -14.90 -19.13
N PHE A 53 5.92 -13.85 -19.93
CA PHE A 53 5.67 -12.50 -19.43
C PHE A 53 4.23 -12.32 -18.93
N GLU A 54 3.24 -12.92 -19.59
CA GLU A 54 1.85 -12.91 -19.13
C GLU A 54 1.66 -13.68 -17.81
N GLU A 55 2.38 -14.79 -17.61
CA GLU A 55 2.40 -15.49 -16.32
C GLU A 55 3.02 -14.64 -15.21
N HIS A 56 4.15 -13.99 -15.49
CA HIS A 56 4.79 -13.11 -14.52
C HIS A 56 3.95 -11.88 -14.19
N ARG A 57 3.24 -11.32 -15.18
CA ARG A 57 2.26 -10.26 -14.98
C ARG A 57 1.23 -10.65 -13.93
N LYS A 58 0.63 -11.83 -14.04
CA LYS A 58 -0.35 -12.32 -13.06
C LYS A 58 0.24 -12.44 -11.65
N ILE A 59 1.51 -12.82 -11.53
CA ILE A 59 2.21 -12.91 -10.23
C ILE A 59 2.39 -11.52 -9.64
N TRP A 60 2.80 -10.53 -10.44
CA TRP A 60 2.95 -9.15 -10.01
C TRP A 60 1.60 -8.55 -9.59
N ASP A 61 0.56 -8.70 -10.42
CA ASP A 61 -0.79 -8.23 -10.13
C ASP A 61 -1.31 -8.82 -8.81
N ALA A 62 -1.08 -10.12 -8.58
CA ALA A 62 -1.48 -10.77 -7.33
C ALA A 62 -0.73 -10.24 -6.11
N ALA A 63 0.58 -9.99 -6.24
CA ALA A 63 1.40 -9.42 -5.18
C ALA A 63 0.99 -7.97 -4.87
N GLU A 64 0.68 -7.16 -5.89
CA GLU A 64 0.22 -5.79 -5.74
C GLU A 64 -1.12 -5.70 -5.03
N GLN A 65 -2.07 -6.57 -5.40
CA GLN A 65 -3.35 -6.68 -4.72
C GLN A 65 -3.18 -7.07 -3.25
N GLU A 66 -2.29 -8.03 -2.95
CA GLU A 66 -2.02 -8.44 -1.58
C GLU A 66 -1.39 -7.30 -0.76
N MET A 67 -0.41 -6.59 -1.32
CA MET A 67 0.17 -5.41 -0.66
C MET A 67 -0.89 -4.34 -0.42
N GLY A 68 -1.77 -4.07 -1.38
CA GLY A 68 -2.88 -3.15 -1.24
C GLY A 68 -3.83 -3.53 -0.09
N ARG A 69 -4.16 -4.82 0.03
CA ARG A 69 -4.99 -5.34 1.14
C ARG A 69 -4.31 -5.12 2.49
N GLN A 70 -3.05 -5.53 2.63
CA GLN A 70 -2.30 -5.40 3.89
C GLN A 70 -2.14 -3.92 4.31
N LEU A 71 -1.90 -3.02 3.35
CA LEU A 71 -1.81 -1.59 3.63
C LEU A 71 -3.14 -1.01 4.11
N ASN A 72 -4.26 -1.47 3.54
CA ASN A 72 -5.58 -1.05 3.99
C ASN A 72 -5.92 -1.58 5.39
N GLU A 73 -5.59 -2.85 5.67
CA GLU A 73 -5.75 -3.44 7.01
C GLU A 73 -4.93 -2.69 8.07
N ALA A 74 -3.68 -2.35 7.74
CA ALA A 74 -2.83 -1.55 8.61
C ALA A 74 -3.43 -0.16 8.88
N ALA A 75 -4.04 0.48 7.88
CA ALA A 75 -4.71 1.77 8.03
C ALA A 75 -5.89 1.71 9.01
N VAL A 76 -6.73 0.68 8.88
CA VAL A 76 -7.89 0.46 9.75
C VAL A 76 -7.44 0.21 11.20
N ALA A 77 -6.43 -0.64 11.39
CA ALA A 77 -5.86 -0.92 12.69
C ALA A 77 -5.29 0.36 13.35
N LEU A 78 -4.59 1.19 12.56
CA LEU A 78 -4.04 2.45 13.01
C LEU A 78 -5.13 3.44 13.44
N GLY A 79 -6.21 3.55 12.64
CA GLY A 79 -7.38 4.37 12.96
C GLY A 79 -8.01 3.97 14.29
N THR A 80 -8.24 2.67 14.48
CA THR A 80 -8.80 2.11 15.72
C THR A 80 -7.90 2.40 16.93
N ALA A 81 -6.58 2.23 16.78
CA ALA A 81 -5.62 2.53 17.84
C ALA A 81 -5.64 4.02 18.23
N ASN A 82 -5.75 4.92 17.26
CA ASN A 82 -5.83 6.36 17.49
C ASN A 82 -7.12 6.77 18.21
N GLU A 83 -8.27 6.20 17.82
CA GLU A 83 -9.55 6.45 18.49
C GLU A 83 -9.53 5.98 19.95
N ASN A 84 -9.04 4.77 20.19
CA ASN A 84 -8.86 4.22 21.54
C ASN A 84 -7.94 5.09 22.39
N TYR A 85 -6.84 5.57 21.81
CA TYR A 85 -5.90 6.48 22.49
C TYR A 85 -6.57 7.79 22.91
N LYS A 86 -7.28 8.46 21.98
CA LYS A 86 -7.99 9.72 22.26
C LYS A 86 -9.05 9.54 23.34
N ALA A 87 -9.79 8.43 23.30
CA ALA A 87 -10.79 8.11 24.32
C ALA A 87 -10.16 7.91 25.71
N ALA A 88 -9.01 7.21 25.78
CA ALA A 88 -8.28 7.03 27.03
C ALA A 88 -7.72 8.36 27.58
N GLU A 89 -7.15 9.21 26.73
CA GLU A 89 -6.69 10.54 27.16
C GLU A 89 -7.85 11.44 27.64
N ALA A 90 -9.00 11.41 26.96
CA ALA A 90 -10.17 12.17 27.38
C ALA A 90 -10.67 11.72 28.75
N ARG A 91 -10.76 10.40 28.99
CA ARG A 91 -11.15 9.82 30.29
C ARG A 91 -10.15 10.18 31.38
N ASN A 92 -8.85 10.04 31.13
CA ASN A 92 -7.83 10.43 32.11
C ASN A 92 -7.93 11.93 32.41
N ARG A 93 -8.02 12.80 31.41
CA ARG A 93 -8.19 14.24 31.69
C ARG A 93 -9.41 14.55 32.55
N ALA A 94 -10.53 13.87 32.31
CA ALA A 94 -11.75 14.04 33.11
C ALA A 94 -11.59 13.62 34.57
N ILE A 95 -10.83 12.54 34.85
CA ILE A 95 -10.53 12.08 36.22
C ILE A 95 -9.63 13.06 36.97
N TRP A 96 -8.67 13.66 36.28
CA TRP A 96 -7.69 14.57 36.90
C TRP A 96 -8.16 16.04 36.92
N SER A 97 -9.29 16.35 36.26
CA SER A 97 -9.92 17.68 36.29
C SER A 97 -11.09 17.79 37.27
N SER A 98 -11.46 16.69 37.95
CA SER A 98 -12.44 16.64 39.04
C SER A 98 -11.75 16.62 40.39
#